data_AF-A0A817LW10-F1
#
_entry.id   AF-A0A817LW10-F1
#
_cell.length_a   1.000
_cell.length_b   1.000
_cell.length_c   1.000
_cell.angle_alpha   90.00
_cell.angle_beta   90.00
_cell.angle_gamma   90.00
#
_symmetry.space_group_name_H-M   'P 1'
#
loop_
_entity.id
_entity.type
_entity.pdbx_description
1 polymer ?
#
loop_
_entity_poly.entity_id
_entity_poly.type
_entity_poly.pdbx_seq_one_letter_code
_entity_poly.pdbx_strand_id
1 'polypeptide(L)'
;MSSTGHCFDIGAATQQSIQEFEKRQNKFAHDHDILLDQMDSLSDYDLLQAFDVNCSKDGVAGNGALMRLAPVPLFFYRRPELAVDYSGISGQITHGDEKAYDACRYYGALIVAAIQGEDKKKLTSNTFYDDHREWFVNKKLHSDIMTIAQGSYKKQGGYQDGIRGKGYIVNALEAALWAFWSDGDSFETGALKAVNLGDDTDTTAAIYGQLAGAYYGYKKLFNVTVIHLEYCLVHEHALPAVVDDALTLYRALLLDDIPASHLAIMGDSAGGDLTLLTIQALVARHLPMPRAAVTLSPWADFSTSGESYTRNRFTDLMILAESIAWGIQHVLGSNHAQIARDDPLHSPLYGSFKGFPSLYITVGIAELLEDDFRRVVDKARAEAVDITLEVGQNLMHVHPLFFPFFS
;
A
#
# COMPACT_ATOMS: atom_id res chain seq x y z
N MET A 1 15.02 -8.05 10.77
CA MET A 1 15.86 -8.98 11.56
C MET A 1 16.86 -9.62 10.61
N SER A 2 18.17 -9.37 10.76
CA SER A 2 19.19 -9.97 9.89
C SER A 2 19.72 -11.30 10.45
N SER A 3 20.10 -12.20 9.55
CA SER A 3 20.53 -13.59 9.80
C SER A 3 21.96 -13.73 10.33
N THR A 4 22.57 -12.67 10.87
CA THR A 4 23.96 -12.66 11.35
C THR A 4 24.10 -12.72 12.87
N GLY A 5 23.00 -12.79 13.63
CA GLY A 5 23.03 -12.81 15.09
C GLY A 5 23.45 -11.48 15.74
N HIS A 6 23.68 -10.44 14.94
CA HIS A 6 23.82 -9.06 15.35
C HIS A 6 22.69 -8.25 14.70
N CYS A 7 21.70 -7.84 15.50
CA CYS A 7 20.71 -6.88 15.04
C CYS A 7 21.46 -5.55 14.79
N PHE A 8 21.58 -5.16 13.52
CA PHE A 8 22.04 -3.84 13.14
C PHE A 8 20.99 -2.82 13.61
N ASP A 9 21.46 -1.68 14.08
CA ASP A 9 20.69 -0.69 14.83
C ASP A 9 19.69 0.06 13.94
N ILE A 10 18.46 -0.47 13.83
CA ILE A 10 17.35 0.22 13.15
C ILE A 10 16.88 1.34 14.08
N GLY A 11 17.55 2.49 13.94
CA GLY A 11 17.02 3.76 14.41
C GLY A 11 17.62 4.38 15.65
N ALA A 12 18.71 3.88 16.28
CA ALA A 12 19.27 4.60 17.43
C ALA A 12 19.76 6.01 17.10
N ALA A 13 20.34 6.25 15.90
CA ALA A 13 20.72 7.62 15.53
C ALA A 13 19.49 8.53 15.48
N THR A 14 18.39 8.06 14.89
CA THR A 14 17.10 8.77 14.87
C THR A 14 16.53 8.93 16.28
N GLN A 15 16.53 7.86 17.09
CA GLN A 15 16.02 7.85 18.46
C GLN A 15 16.81 8.82 19.35
N GLN A 16 18.15 8.79 19.29
CA GLN A 16 19.03 9.71 20.01
C GLN A 16 18.78 11.15 19.56
N SER A 17 18.59 11.37 18.26
CA SER A 17 18.28 12.70 17.72
C SER A 17 16.92 13.20 18.20
N ILE A 18 15.90 12.34 18.28
CA ILE A 18 14.59 12.68 18.83
C ILE A 18 14.68 12.99 20.33
N GLN A 19 15.40 12.18 21.10
CA GLN A 19 15.63 12.43 22.53
C GLN A 19 16.35 13.76 22.78
N GLU A 20 17.36 14.07 21.97
CA GLU A 20 18.05 15.36 22.06
C GLU A 20 17.15 16.51 21.59
N PHE A 21 16.32 16.32 20.57
CA PHE A 21 15.33 17.29 20.13
C PHE A 21 14.33 17.60 21.24
N GLU A 22 13.71 16.58 21.86
CA GLU A 22 12.78 16.74 22.99
C GLU A 22 13.44 17.48 24.15
N LYS A 23 14.69 17.13 24.49
CA LYS A 23 15.45 17.82 25.55
C LYS A 23 15.69 19.29 25.21
N ARG A 24 16.03 19.61 23.96
CA ARG A 24 16.21 20.98 23.48
C ARG A 24 14.90 21.74 23.43
N GLN A 25 13.81 21.11 23.00
CA GLN A 25 12.47 21.69 22.97
C GLN A 25 12.03 22.09 24.37
N ASN A 26 12.18 21.18 25.35
CA ASN A 26 11.91 21.47 26.76
C ASN A 26 12.76 22.65 27.29
N LYS A 27 14.06 22.65 26.99
CA LYS A 27 14.96 23.73 27.39
C LYS A 27 14.58 25.07 26.76
N PHE A 28 14.31 25.07 25.46
CA PHE A 28 13.96 26.28 24.70
C PHE A 28 12.61 26.85 25.15
N ALA A 29 11.61 25.99 25.36
CA ALA A 29 10.31 26.38 25.91
C ALA A 29 10.47 27.07 27.28
N HIS A 30 11.28 26.50 28.16
CA HIS A 30 11.61 27.08 29.46
C HIS A 30 12.36 28.42 29.34
N ASP A 31 13.39 28.49 28.50
CA ASP A 31 14.25 29.68 28.37
C ASP A 31 13.55 30.87 27.69
N HIS A 32 12.44 30.62 26.99
CA HIS A 32 11.65 31.62 26.25
C HIS A 32 10.22 31.82 26.80
N ASP A 33 9.88 31.24 27.96
CA ASP A 33 8.55 31.32 28.59
C ASP A 33 7.40 30.84 27.67
N ILE A 34 7.64 29.80 26.86
CA ILE A 34 6.65 29.19 25.94
C ILE A 34 6.07 27.94 26.58
N LEU A 35 4.76 27.73 26.49
CA LEU A 35 4.15 26.48 26.94
C LEU A 35 4.56 25.33 25.99
N LEU A 36 4.94 24.18 26.56
CA LEU A 36 5.47 23.06 25.77
C LEU A 36 4.50 22.56 24.69
N ASP A 37 3.19 22.58 24.98
CA ASP A 37 2.13 22.20 24.03
C ASP A 37 1.95 23.21 22.88
N GLN A 38 2.52 24.41 23.00
CA GLN A 38 2.53 25.43 21.96
C GLN A 38 3.77 25.37 21.06
N MET A 39 4.82 24.63 21.47
CA MET A 39 6.09 24.56 20.73
C MET A 39 5.91 24.04 19.30
N ASP A 40 5.07 23.03 19.11
CA ASP A 40 4.80 22.46 17.78
C ASP A 40 3.97 23.39 16.88
N SER A 41 3.33 24.41 17.46
CA SER A 41 2.51 25.40 16.76
C SER A 41 3.20 26.77 16.64
N LEU A 42 4.48 26.85 16.98
CA LEU A 42 5.23 28.10 16.99
C LEU A 42 5.28 28.71 15.58
N SER A 43 4.84 29.96 15.46
CA SER A 43 4.80 30.71 14.19
C SER A 43 5.69 31.96 14.21
N ASP A 44 6.30 32.26 15.34
CA ASP A 44 7.25 33.35 15.47
C ASP A 44 8.56 33.00 14.73
N TYR A 45 8.88 33.81 13.73
CA TYR A 45 10.00 33.54 12.83
C TYR A 45 11.35 33.61 13.53
N ASP A 46 11.55 34.57 14.43
CA ASP A 46 12.84 34.77 15.10
C ASP A 46 13.10 33.62 16.09
N LEU A 47 12.05 33.16 16.79
CA LEU A 47 12.15 32.00 17.67
C LEU A 47 12.39 30.70 16.89
N LEU A 48 11.73 30.53 15.73
CA LEU A 48 11.98 29.37 14.86
C LEU A 48 13.42 29.34 14.35
N GLN A 49 14.01 30.50 14.01
CA GLN A 49 15.41 30.58 13.60
C GLN A 49 16.39 30.34 14.76
N ALA A 50 16.03 30.72 15.98
CA ALA A 50 16.87 30.54 17.16
C ALA A 50 16.95 29.07 17.62
N PHE A 51 15.99 28.23 17.25
CA PHE A 51 15.94 26.83 17.67
C PHE A 51 16.93 25.96 16.86
N ASP A 52 17.93 25.39 17.53
CA ASP A 52 18.88 24.48 16.89
C ASP A 52 18.29 23.07 16.68
N VAL A 53 17.86 22.82 15.44
CA VAL A 53 17.31 21.54 14.99
C VAL A 53 18.36 20.45 14.77
N ASN A 54 19.67 20.75 14.81
CA ASN A 54 20.72 19.78 14.52
C ASN A 54 21.04 18.90 15.74
N CYS A 55 20.30 17.80 15.87
CA CYS A 55 20.33 16.94 17.05
C CYS A 55 21.34 15.79 16.96
N SER A 56 21.97 15.60 15.80
CA SER A 56 22.95 14.54 15.56
C SER A 56 24.40 15.00 15.81
N LYS A 57 25.26 14.04 16.13
CA LYS A 57 26.71 14.28 16.29
C LYS A 57 27.40 14.28 14.92
N ASP A 58 28.51 15.01 14.84
CA ASP A 58 29.41 14.96 13.68
C ASP A 58 29.88 13.52 13.39
N GLY A 59 29.95 13.16 12.11
CA GLY A 59 30.44 11.84 11.66
C GLY A 59 29.41 10.71 11.70
N VAL A 60 28.16 10.99 12.09
CA VAL A 60 27.07 10.01 12.05
C VAL A 60 26.55 9.88 10.61
N ALA A 61 26.97 8.82 9.91
CA ALA A 61 26.70 8.59 8.48
C ALA A 61 25.87 7.31 8.20
N GLY A 62 24.91 7.02 9.07
CA GLY A 62 23.96 5.92 8.90
C GLY A 62 23.01 6.13 7.72
N ASN A 63 22.59 5.03 7.08
CA ASN A 63 21.69 5.05 5.91
C ASN A 63 20.23 5.42 6.24
N GLY A 64 19.86 5.50 7.52
CA GLY A 64 18.49 5.79 7.96
C GLY A 64 17.95 7.15 7.49
N ALA A 65 18.83 8.09 7.12
CA ALA A 65 18.41 9.35 6.48
C ALA A 65 17.77 9.13 5.10
N LEU A 66 18.33 8.22 4.29
CA LEU A 66 17.78 7.89 2.96
C LEU A 66 16.53 7.02 3.03
N MET A 67 16.45 6.13 4.03
CA MET A 67 15.35 5.17 4.18
C MET A 67 13.96 5.83 4.23
N ARG A 68 13.87 7.09 4.66
CA ARG A 68 12.63 7.82 4.90
C ARG A 68 12.53 9.15 4.14
N LEU A 69 13.36 9.36 3.11
CA LEU A 69 13.56 10.69 2.52
C LEU A 69 12.36 11.19 1.71
N ALA A 70 11.68 10.29 0.98
CA ALA A 70 10.72 10.61 -0.09
C ALA A 70 9.66 11.68 0.22
N PRO A 71 9.07 11.79 1.42
CA PRO A 71 8.08 12.82 1.71
C PRO A 71 8.57 14.25 1.42
N VAL A 72 9.85 14.54 1.64
CA VAL A 72 10.42 15.88 1.44
C VAL A 72 10.48 16.28 -0.05
N PRO A 73 11.15 15.53 -0.95
CA PRO A 73 11.16 15.85 -2.38
C PRO A 73 9.76 15.74 -3.00
N LEU A 74 8.89 14.85 -2.51
CA LEU A 74 7.49 14.77 -2.96
C LEU A 74 6.69 16.03 -2.63
N PHE A 75 6.89 16.61 -1.45
CA PHE A 75 6.19 17.85 -1.07
C PHE A 75 6.67 19.05 -1.90
N PHE A 76 7.97 19.16 -2.12
CA PHE A 76 8.60 20.29 -2.80
C PHE A 76 8.85 20.08 -4.30
N TYR A 77 8.31 19.04 -4.94
CA TYR A 77 8.66 18.64 -6.33
C TYR A 77 8.52 19.74 -7.40
N ARG A 78 7.65 20.75 -7.16
CA ARG A 78 7.48 21.91 -8.05
C ARG A 78 8.55 23.01 -7.87
N ARG A 79 9.41 22.86 -6.87
CA ARG A 79 10.48 23.78 -6.47
C ARG A 79 11.76 22.96 -6.21
N PRO A 80 12.43 22.45 -7.26
CA PRO A 80 13.53 21.51 -7.12
C PRO A 80 14.66 21.99 -6.20
N GLU A 81 14.96 23.28 -6.20
CA GLU A 81 15.96 23.89 -5.33
C GLU A 81 15.62 23.72 -3.85
N LEU A 82 14.35 23.91 -3.48
CA LEU A 82 13.87 23.70 -2.11
C LEU A 82 13.80 22.21 -1.76
N ALA A 83 13.35 21.38 -2.71
CA ALA A 83 13.29 19.95 -2.54
C ALA A 83 14.67 19.34 -2.25
N VAL A 84 15.69 19.75 -3.00
CA VAL A 84 17.07 19.29 -2.82
C VAL A 84 17.62 19.78 -1.49
N ASP A 85 17.51 21.08 -1.17
CA ASP A 85 18.05 21.62 0.08
C ASP A 85 17.39 21.01 1.33
N TYR A 86 16.05 20.97 1.36
CA TYR A 86 15.32 20.37 2.48
C TYR A 86 15.51 18.86 2.59
N SER A 87 15.78 18.16 1.49
CA SER A 87 16.18 16.74 1.55
C SER A 87 17.49 16.60 2.33
N GLY A 88 18.47 17.46 2.05
CA GLY A 88 19.72 17.50 2.81
C GLY A 88 19.51 17.80 4.29
N ILE A 89 18.80 18.88 4.59
CA ILE A 89 18.51 19.32 5.98
C ILE A 89 17.80 18.21 6.77
N SER A 90 16.80 17.56 6.16
CA SER A 90 16.09 16.44 6.80
C SER A 90 17.00 15.28 7.19
N GLY A 91 18.00 14.97 6.35
CA GLY A 91 19.02 13.97 6.68
C GLY A 91 19.96 14.42 7.80
N GLN A 92 20.43 15.67 7.73
CA GLN A 92 21.38 16.26 8.67
C GLN A 92 20.87 16.30 10.11
N ILE A 93 19.57 16.55 10.30
CA ILE A 93 18.93 16.61 11.63
C ILE A 93 19.23 15.35 12.45
N THR A 94 19.25 14.17 11.82
CA THR A 94 19.52 12.90 12.53
C THR A 94 20.86 12.26 12.21
N HIS A 95 21.56 12.71 11.16
CA HIS A 95 22.85 12.17 10.71
C HIS A 95 23.79 13.33 10.37
N GLY A 96 24.63 13.73 11.32
CA GLY A 96 25.45 14.94 11.22
C GLY A 96 26.65 14.87 10.26
N ASP A 97 26.90 13.76 9.56
CA ASP A 97 27.97 13.68 8.55
C ASP A 97 27.57 14.38 7.23
N GLU A 98 28.50 15.11 6.64
CA GLU A 98 28.31 15.79 5.34
C GLU A 98 27.87 14.82 4.23
N LYS A 99 28.33 13.56 4.25
CA LYS A 99 27.89 12.53 3.30
C LYS A 99 26.41 12.24 3.43
N ALA A 100 25.84 12.30 4.62
CA ALA A 100 24.43 12.07 4.82
C ALA A 100 23.60 13.22 4.25
N TYR A 101 24.02 14.46 4.52
CA TYR A 101 23.44 15.66 3.92
C TYR A 101 23.46 15.58 2.39
N ASP A 102 24.62 15.33 1.79
CA ASP A 102 24.75 15.31 0.32
C ASP A 102 24.14 14.07 -0.35
N ALA A 103 24.14 12.91 0.31
CA ALA A 103 23.42 11.74 -0.18
C ALA A 103 21.92 12.03 -0.28
N CYS A 104 21.33 12.67 0.74
CA CYS A 104 19.93 13.05 0.73
C CYS A 104 19.65 14.14 -0.32
N ARG A 105 20.53 15.13 -0.51
CA ARG A 105 20.38 16.13 -1.59
C ARG A 105 20.35 15.47 -2.96
N TYR A 106 21.33 14.61 -3.24
CA TYR A 106 21.42 13.91 -4.52
C TYR A 106 20.23 12.99 -4.75
N TYR A 107 19.83 12.21 -3.74
CA TYR A 107 18.69 11.31 -3.84
C TYR A 107 17.36 12.05 -3.98
N GLY A 108 17.20 13.17 -3.27
CA GLY A 108 16.06 14.07 -3.43
C GLY A 108 15.94 14.63 -4.84
N ALA A 109 17.05 15.05 -5.46
CA ALA A 109 17.07 15.50 -6.85
C ALA A 109 16.60 14.40 -7.83
N LEU A 110 17.05 13.16 -7.64
CA LEU A 110 16.62 12.02 -8.46
C LEU A 110 15.11 11.76 -8.34
N ILE A 111 14.55 11.84 -7.12
CA ILE A 111 13.10 11.66 -6.90
C ILE A 111 12.32 12.79 -7.59
N VAL A 112 12.76 14.05 -7.46
CA VAL A 112 12.11 15.20 -8.12
C VAL A 112 12.12 15.04 -9.64
N ALA A 113 13.28 14.73 -10.22
CA ALA A 113 13.42 14.50 -11.65
C ALA A 113 12.51 13.36 -12.15
N ALA A 114 12.43 12.25 -11.39
CA ALA A 114 11.55 11.13 -11.71
C ALA A 114 10.06 11.53 -11.73
N ILE A 115 9.60 12.29 -10.73
CA ILE A 115 8.22 12.81 -10.66
C ILE A 115 7.93 13.79 -11.80
N GLN A 116 8.93 14.58 -12.20
CA GLN A 116 8.83 15.50 -13.34
C GLN A 116 8.87 14.78 -14.70
N GLY A 117 8.97 13.44 -14.70
CA GLY A 117 8.87 12.61 -15.91
C GLY A 117 10.19 12.47 -16.66
N GLU A 118 11.34 12.73 -16.03
CA GLU A 118 12.62 12.44 -16.66
C GLU A 118 12.81 10.95 -16.91
N ASP A 119 13.37 10.64 -18.08
CA ASP A 119 13.65 9.26 -18.45
C ASP A 119 14.78 8.68 -17.59
N LYS A 120 14.75 7.36 -17.41
CA LYS A 120 15.75 6.65 -16.61
C LYS A 120 17.18 6.76 -17.12
N LYS A 121 17.40 6.98 -18.43
CA LYS A 121 18.75 7.16 -18.96
C LYS A 121 19.33 8.49 -18.50
N LYS A 122 18.51 9.55 -18.38
CA LYS A 122 18.90 10.82 -17.76
C LYS A 122 19.11 10.68 -16.25
N LEU A 123 18.17 10.07 -15.54
CA LEU A 123 18.28 9.83 -14.09
C LEU A 123 19.55 9.05 -13.72
N THR A 124 19.98 8.13 -14.59
CA THR A 124 21.18 7.32 -14.39
C THR A 124 22.38 7.83 -15.18
N SER A 125 22.33 9.03 -15.76
CA SER A 125 23.47 9.61 -16.49
C SER A 125 24.59 9.99 -15.53
N ASN A 126 25.85 9.86 -15.96
CA ASN A 126 27.00 10.37 -15.20
C ASN A 126 27.07 11.90 -15.19
N THR A 127 26.24 12.58 -15.98
CA THR A 127 26.10 14.04 -16.03
C THR A 127 24.91 14.56 -15.23
N PHE A 128 24.08 13.69 -14.62
CA PHE A 128 22.81 14.10 -14.00
C PHE A 128 22.97 15.27 -13.01
N TYR A 129 24.01 15.22 -12.16
CA TYR A 129 24.31 16.32 -11.23
C TYR A 129 24.69 17.62 -11.95
N ASP A 130 25.48 17.54 -13.02
CA ASP A 130 25.93 18.71 -13.78
C ASP A 130 24.76 19.35 -14.54
N ASP A 131 23.89 18.53 -15.12
CA ASP A 131 22.69 18.95 -15.84
C ASP A 131 21.69 19.66 -14.90
N HIS A 132 21.70 19.33 -13.60
CA HIS A 132 20.81 19.88 -12.57
C HIS A 132 21.50 20.74 -11.52
N ARG A 133 22.71 21.25 -11.81
CA ARG A 133 23.56 21.94 -10.84
C ARG A 133 22.89 23.14 -10.16
N GLU A 134 21.95 23.79 -10.84
CA GLU A 134 21.17 24.90 -10.31
C GLU A 134 20.30 24.50 -9.10
N TRP A 135 19.76 23.27 -9.08
CA TRP A 135 18.96 22.76 -7.97
C TRP A 135 19.80 22.58 -6.70
N PHE A 136 21.10 22.39 -6.85
CA PHE A 136 22.07 22.28 -5.76
C PHE A 136 22.59 23.64 -5.30
N VAL A 137 22.04 24.74 -5.80
CA VAL A 137 22.49 26.12 -5.51
C VAL A 137 24.02 26.26 -5.77
N ASN A 138 24.51 25.54 -6.78
CA ASN A 138 25.94 25.45 -7.12
C ASN A 138 26.88 24.94 -6.01
N LYS A 139 26.35 24.37 -4.91
CA LYS A 139 27.15 23.70 -3.87
C LYS A 139 27.51 22.29 -4.33
N LYS A 140 28.81 21.99 -4.39
CA LYS A 140 29.34 20.66 -4.71
C LYS A 140 28.88 19.62 -3.71
N LEU A 141 28.66 18.40 -4.19
CA LEU A 141 28.49 17.22 -3.33
C LEU A 141 29.85 16.74 -2.81
N HIS A 142 29.84 16.11 -1.64
CA HIS A 142 30.94 15.35 -1.08
C HIS A 142 31.48 14.34 -2.10
N SER A 143 32.80 14.11 -2.11
CA SER A 143 33.51 13.31 -3.12
C SER A 143 32.95 11.89 -3.29
N ASP A 144 32.58 11.24 -2.18
CA ASP A 144 32.01 9.90 -2.20
C ASP A 144 30.64 9.86 -2.89
N ILE A 145 29.80 10.88 -2.67
CA ILE A 145 28.49 11.00 -3.32
C ILE A 145 28.66 11.37 -4.79
N MET A 146 29.63 12.25 -5.11
CA MET A 146 29.98 12.56 -6.49
C MET A 146 30.45 11.31 -7.26
N THR A 147 31.21 10.41 -6.61
CA THR A 147 31.65 9.14 -7.20
C THR A 147 30.46 8.25 -7.57
N ILE A 148 29.45 8.21 -6.71
CA ILE A 148 28.17 7.53 -6.99
C ILE A 148 27.43 8.22 -8.13
N ALA A 149 27.30 9.55 -8.10
CA ALA A 149 26.63 10.32 -9.14
C ALA A 149 27.25 10.14 -10.52
N GLN A 150 28.57 9.89 -10.57
CA GLN A 150 29.31 9.59 -11.79
C GLN A 150 29.18 8.12 -12.26
N GLY A 151 28.44 7.29 -11.51
CA GLY A 151 28.03 5.96 -11.93
C GLY A 151 28.80 4.80 -11.32
N SER A 152 29.43 4.94 -10.15
CA SER A 152 30.13 3.83 -9.48
C SER A 152 29.25 2.59 -9.26
N TYR A 153 27.94 2.80 -9.13
CA TYR A 153 26.93 1.74 -8.98
C TYR A 153 26.69 0.91 -10.26
N LYS A 154 27.19 1.30 -11.44
CA LYS A 154 26.91 0.62 -12.73
C LYS A 154 27.76 -0.64 -12.93
N LYS A 155 27.62 -1.61 -12.03
CA LYS A 155 28.39 -2.87 -12.02
C LYS A 155 27.51 -4.06 -12.38
N GLN A 156 27.82 -4.76 -13.47
CA GLN A 156 26.95 -5.84 -13.99
C GLN A 156 26.83 -7.03 -13.03
N GLY A 157 27.92 -7.40 -12.35
CA GLY A 157 27.97 -8.50 -11.39
C GLY A 157 27.40 -8.17 -10.00
N GLY A 158 26.96 -6.94 -9.76
CA GLY A 158 26.33 -6.51 -8.49
C GLY A 158 27.18 -6.86 -7.28
N TYR A 159 26.71 -7.81 -6.47
CA TYR A 159 27.43 -8.30 -5.30
C TYR A 159 28.84 -8.84 -5.64
N GLN A 160 29.01 -9.52 -6.77
CA GLN A 160 30.33 -10.05 -7.18
C GLN A 160 31.32 -8.93 -7.51
N ASP A 161 30.82 -7.79 -7.99
CA ASP A 161 31.62 -6.60 -8.33
C ASP A 161 31.74 -5.60 -7.16
N GLY A 162 31.34 -6.02 -5.96
CA GLY A 162 31.54 -5.26 -4.73
C GLY A 162 30.41 -4.30 -4.34
N ILE A 163 29.22 -4.38 -4.97
CA ILE A 163 28.04 -3.65 -4.48
C ILE A 163 27.61 -4.26 -3.13
N ARG A 164 27.45 -3.42 -2.10
CA ARG A 164 27.05 -3.86 -0.75
C ARG A 164 26.02 -2.90 -0.19
N GLY A 165 24.87 -3.39 0.25
CA GLY A 165 23.83 -2.59 0.91
C GLY A 165 24.05 -2.54 2.42
N LYS A 166 25.07 -1.84 2.89
CA LYS A 166 25.39 -1.77 4.34
C LYS A 166 24.67 -0.62 5.03
N GLY A 167 24.71 -0.62 6.37
CA GLY A 167 24.26 0.46 7.24
C GLY A 167 24.89 1.85 7.00
N TYR A 168 25.95 1.93 6.18
CA TYR A 168 26.63 3.17 5.82
C TYR A 168 25.98 3.82 4.60
N ILE A 169 25.70 5.12 4.68
CA ILE A 169 24.87 5.84 3.71
C ILE A 169 25.38 5.78 2.26
N VAL A 170 26.70 5.83 2.06
CA VAL A 170 27.33 5.75 0.73
C VAL A 170 27.06 4.37 0.11
N ASN A 171 27.22 3.30 0.89
CA ASN A 171 26.99 1.94 0.43
C ASN A 171 25.50 1.70 0.12
N ALA A 172 24.60 2.17 0.99
CA ALA A 172 23.17 2.03 0.78
C ALA A 172 22.68 2.78 -0.47
N LEU A 173 23.16 4.01 -0.69
CA LEU A 173 22.85 4.77 -1.90
C LEU A 173 23.35 4.07 -3.16
N GLU A 174 24.62 3.60 -3.16
CA GLU A 174 25.21 2.90 -4.29
C GLU A 174 24.42 1.61 -4.62
N ALA A 175 24.04 0.84 -3.61
CA ALA A 175 23.26 -0.38 -3.76
C ALA A 175 21.84 -0.13 -4.32
N ALA A 176 21.14 0.89 -3.81
CA ALA A 176 19.81 1.24 -4.30
C ALA A 176 19.83 1.73 -5.75
N LEU A 177 20.84 2.53 -6.13
CA LEU A 177 20.99 3.00 -7.51
C LEU A 177 21.44 1.89 -8.47
N TRP A 178 22.24 0.93 -8.00
CA TRP A 178 22.55 -0.28 -8.77
C TRP A 178 21.28 -1.10 -9.05
N ALA A 179 20.42 -1.27 -8.04
CA ALA A 179 19.15 -1.97 -8.20
C ALA A 179 18.28 -1.25 -9.23
N PHE A 180 18.08 0.07 -9.09
CA PHE A 180 17.31 0.88 -10.03
C PHE A 180 17.86 0.86 -11.44
N TRP A 181 19.17 1.02 -11.62
CA TRP A 181 19.79 1.01 -12.93
C TRP A 181 19.68 -0.35 -13.64
N SER A 182 19.75 -1.44 -12.89
CA SER A 182 19.79 -2.80 -13.44
C SER A 182 18.45 -3.53 -13.43
N ASP A 183 17.37 -2.93 -12.92
CA ASP A 183 16.06 -3.61 -12.70
C ASP A 183 15.32 -4.08 -13.96
N GLY A 184 15.86 -3.86 -15.17
CA GLY A 184 15.22 -4.29 -16.42
C GLY A 184 13.89 -3.58 -16.71
N ASP A 185 13.72 -2.36 -16.19
CA ASP A 185 12.50 -1.55 -16.30
C ASP A 185 11.27 -2.15 -15.58
N SER A 186 11.53 -2.90 -14.50
CA SER A 186 10.51 -3.53 -13.66
C SER A 186 10.75 -3.23 -12.18
N PHE A 187 9.74 -2.66 -11.51
CA PHE A 187 9.80 -2.39 -10.08
C PHE A 187 10.12 -3.66 -9.27
N GLU A 188 9.43 -4.75 -9.56
CA GLU A 188 9.58 -6.04 -8.89
C GLU A 188 11.00 -6.59 -9.05
N THR A 189 11.54 -6.55 -10.27
CA THR A 189 12.89 -7.05 -10.54
C THR A 189 13.94 -6.26 -9.76
N GLY A 190 13.82 -4.94 -9.69
CA GLY A 190 14.74 -4.10 -8.92
C GLY A 190 14.59 -4.29 -7.41
N ALA A 191 13.37 -4.47 -6.91
CA ALA A 191 13.12 -4.77 -5.50
C ALA A 191 13.77 -6.10 -5.10
N LEU A 192 13.56 -7.15 -5.91
CA LEU A 192 14.21 -8.44 -5.73
C LEU A 192 15.73 -8.32 -5.77
N LYS A 193 16.29 -7.52 -6.68
CA LYS A 193 17.74 -7.27 -6.75
C LYS A 193 18.25 -6.57 -5.49
N ALA A 194 17.57 -5.53 -5.02
CA ALA A 194 17.94 -4.81 -3.79
C ALA A 194 17.94 -5.75 -2.57
N VAL A 195 16.92 -6.61 -2.43
CA VAL A 195 16.84 -7.61 -1.36
C VAL A 195 17.91 -8.69 -1.51
N ASN A 196 18.16 -9.19 -2.72
CA ASN A 196 19.10 -10.27 -2.98
C ASN A 196 20.59 -9.87 -2.87
N LEU A 197 20.92 -8.57 -2.76
CA LEU A 197 22.27 -8.15 -2.37
C LEU A 197 22.66 -8.68 -0.98
N GLY A 198 21.69 -9.05 -0.15
CA GLY A 198 21.94 -9.36 1.25
C GLY A 198 22.35 -8.09 2.02
N ASP A 199 22.90 -8.27 3.22
CA ASP A 199 23.24 -7.18 4.15
C ASP A 199 21.99 -6.49 4.73
N ASP A 200 21.86 -5.16 4.59
CA ASP A 200 20.77 -4.31 5.10
C ASP A 200 19.63 -4.23 4.07
N THR A 201 19.00 -5.39 3.89
CA THR A 201 18.08 -5.67 2.77
C THR A 201 16.79 -4.85 2.81
N ASP A 202 16.20 -4.67 3.99
CA ASP A 202 15.02 -3.85 4.22
C ASP A 202 15.31 -2.37 3.93
N THR A 203 16.41 -1.83 4.43
CA THR A 203 16.78 -0.44 4.17
C THR A 203 17.10 -0.21 2.69
N THR A 204 17.86 -1.10 2.06
CA THR A 204 18.24 -0.96 0.64
C THR A 204 16.99 -1.03 -0.26
N ALA A 205 16.06 -1.95 0.03
CA ALA A 205 14.79 -2.05 -0.69
C ALA A 205 13.89 -0.83 -0.46
N ALA A 206 13.85 -0.29 0.77
CA ALA A 206 13.10 0.93 1.09
C ALA A 206 13.68 2.16 0.38
N ILE A 207 15.00 2.29 0.27
CA ILE A 207 15.63 3.35 -0.52
C ILE A 207 15.23 3.16 -1.97
N TYR A 208 15.57 2.04 -2.61
CA TYR A 208 15.21 1.73 -4.00
C TYR A 208 13.73 2.03 -4.30
N GLY A 209 12.82 1.56 -3.43
CA GLY A 209 11.38 1.68 -3.61
C GLY A 209 10.89 3.13 -3.71
N GLN A 210 11.55 4.07 -3.06
CA GLN A 210 11.22 5.50 -3.14
C GLN A 210 11.45 6.06 -4.55
N LEU A 211 12.64 5.86 -5.13
CA LEU A 211 12.96 6.34 -6.48
C LEU A 211 12.22 5.55 -7.55
N ALA A 212 12.17 4.22 -7.42
CA ALA A 212 11.46 3.37 -8.35
C ALA A 212 9.95 3.67 -8.32
N GLY A 213 9.36 3.92 -7.15
CA GLY A 213 7.98 4.37 -7.00
C GLY A 213 7.71 5.72 -7.67
N ALA A 214 8.62 6.69 -7.49
CA ALA A 214 8.55 7.99 -8.15
C ALA A 214 8.63 7.89 -9.69
N TYR A 215 9.48 6.99 -10.20
CA TYR A 215 9.70 6.81 -11.64
C TYR A 215 8.61 5.97 -12.33
N TYR A 216 8.29 4.80 -11.78
CA TYR A 216 7.31 3.89 -12.37
C TYR A 216 5.88 4.39 -12.16
N GLY A 217 5.63 5.08 -11.05
CA GLY A 217 4.30 5.51 -10.64
C GLY A 217 3.39 4.33 -10.27
N TYR A 218 2.32 4.62 -9.52
CA TYR A 218 1.40 3.61 -9.00
C TYR A 218 0.90 2.59 -10.03
N LYS A 219 0.62 3.04 -11.27
CA LYS A 219 0.10 2.20 -12.36
C LYS A 219 1.05 1.09 -12.85
N LYS A 220 2.35 1.19 -12.54
CA LYS A 220 3.36 0.17 -12.91
C LYS A 220 3.93 -0.59 -11.71
N LEU A 221 3.49 -0.27 -10.49
CA LEU A 221 3.93 -0.97 -9.27
C LEU A 221 3.14 -2.27 -9.04
N PHE A 222 1.89 -2.32 -9.50
CA PHE A 222 1.02 -3.48 -9.36
C PHE A 222 0.34 -3.76 -10.70
N ASN A 223 0.35 -5.03 -11.16
CA ASN A 223 -0.37 -5.44 -12.38
C ASN A 223 -1.91 -5.37 -12.22
N VAL A 224 -2.39 -5.16 -10.99
CA VAL A 224 -3.80 -4.97 -10.66
C VAL A 224 -3.88 -3.87 -9.60
N THR A 225 -4.66 -2.83 -9.87
CA THR A 225 -5.03 -1.81 -8.89
C THR A 225 -6.18 -2.35 -8.03
N VAL A 226 -5.98 -2.42 -6.71
CA VAL A 226 -7.05 -2.76 -5.76
C VAL A 226 -7.63 -1.46 -5.22
N ILE A 227 -8.92 -1.25 -5.45
CA ILE A 227 -9.68 -0.16 -4.87
C ILE A 227 -10.53 -0.76 -3.75
N HIS A 228 -10.19 -0.43 -2.51
CA HIS A 228 -11.00 -0.80 -1.36
C HIS A 228 -12.16 0.18 -1.23
N LEU A 229 -13.40 -0.31 -1.34
CA LEU A 229 -14.59 0.49 -1.16
C LEU A 229 -14.96 0.55 0.33
N GLU A 230 -14.76 1.70 0.94
CA GLU A 230 -15.36 2.01 2.25
C GLU A 230 -16.81 2.43 2.04
N TYR A 231 -17.69 1.44 1.81
CA TYR A 231 -19.12 1.66 1.68
C TYR A 231 -19.76 1.93 3.05
N CYS A 232 -20.93 2.58 3.05
CA CYS A 232 -21.60 2.93 4.29
C CYS A 232 -21.82 1.70 5.18
N LEU A 233 -21.38 1.80 6.44
CA LEU A 233 -21.62 0.75 7.40
C LEU A 233 -23.10 0.73 7.81
N VAL A 234 -23.52 -0.48 8.09
CA VAL A 234 -24.90 -0.95 8.18
C VAL A 234 -25.81 -0.19 9.17
N HIS A 235 -25.25 0.56 10.11
CA HIS A 235 -26.00 1.39 11.05
C HIS A 235 -26.42 2.76 10.47
N GLU A 236 -25.82 3.17 9.35
CA GLU A 236 -26.12 4.43 8.64
C GLU A 236 -26.96 4.15 7.38
N HIS A 237 -26.61 3.13 6.60
CA HIS A 237 -27.31 2.72 5.38
C HIS A 237 -27.31 1.19 5.22
N ALA A 238 -28.49 0.55 5.25
CA ALA A 238 -28.65 -0.90 5.11
C ALA A 238 -28.84 -1.32 3.64
N LEU A 239 -28.80 -2.63 3.34
CA LEU A 239 -29.19 -3.11 2.01
C LEU A 239 -30.63 -2.64 1.65
N PRO A 240 -30.90 -2.26 0.38
CA PRO A 240 -29.99 -2.33 -0.77
C PRO A 240 -29.14 -1.07 -0.99
N ALA A 241 -29.15 -0.08 -0.09
CA ALA A 241 -28.49 1.21 -0.31
C ALA A 241 -26.96 1.08 -0.49
N VAL A 242 -26.32 0.14 0.19
CA VAL A 242 -24.89 -0.17 0.04
C VAL A 242 -24.52 -0.59 -1.40
N VAL A 243 -25.47 -1.16 -2.15
CA VAL A 243 -25.26 -1.50 -3.56
C VAL A 243 -25.11 -0.23 -4.40
N ASP A 244 -25.80 0.86 -4.05
CA ASP A 244 -25.70 2.13 -4.77
C ASP A 244 -24.31 2.79 -4.58
N ASP A 245 -23.62 2.56 -3.47
CA ASP A 245 -22.23 3.00 -3.26
C ASP A 245 -21.28 2.27 -4.22
N ALA A 246 -21.41 0.95 -4.31
CA ALA A 246 -20.62 0.13 -5.23
C ALA A 246 -20.88 0.50 -6.69
N LEU A 247 -22.14 0.76 -7.06
CA LEU A 247 -22.51 1.25 -8.39
C LEU A 247 -21.97 2.65 -8.68
N THR A 248 -21.94 3.53 -7.69
CA THR A 248 -21.42 4.89 -7.83
C THR A 248 -19.92 4.85 -8.14
N LEU A 249 -19.16 4.07 -7.38
CA LEU A 249 -17.73 3.86 -7.67
C LEU A 249 -17.54 3.22 -9.05
N TYR A 250 -18.29 2.15 -9.37
CA TYR A 250 -18.17 1.48 -10.66
C TYR A 250 -18.40 2.43 -11.83
N ARG A 251 -19.43 3.28 -11.76
CA ARG A 251 -19.72 4.30 -12.77
C ARG A 251 -18.63 5.36 -12.84
N ALA A 252 -18.08 5.80 -11.71
CA ALA A 252 -16.97 6.75 -11.70
C ALA A 252 -15.74 6.18 -12.43
N LEU A 253 -15.42 4.91 -12.22
CA LEU A 253 -14.32 4.25 -12.94
C LEU A 253 -14.56 4.16 -14.45
N LEU A 254 -15.81 3.90 -14.88
CA LEU A 254 -16.16 3.95 -16.30
C LEU A 254 -16.07 5.36 -16.89
N LEU A 255 -16.40 6.40 -16.11
CA LEU A 255 -16.28 7.80 -16.52
C LEU A 255 -14.83 8.26 -16.64
N ASP A 256 -13.93 7.65 -15.88
CA ASP A 256 -12.47 7.86 -15.95
C ASP A 256 -11.80 7.04 -17.08
N ASP A 257 -12.57 6.65 -18.10
CA ASP A 257 -12.13 5.89 -19.28
C ASP A 257 -11.50 4.52 -18.97
N ILE A 258 -11.81 3.91 -17.81
CA ILE A 258 -11.39 2.54 -17.50
C ILE A 258 -12.36 1.55 -18.18
N PRO A 259 -11.92 0.71 -19.13
CA PRO A 259 -12.81 -0.25 -19.78
C PRO A 259 -13.37 -1.25 -18.77
N ALA A 260 -14.67 -1.54 -18.86
CA ALA A 260 -15.31 -2.54 -18.00
C ALA A 260 -14.62 -3.92 -18.06
N SER A 261 -14.10 -4.29 -19.24
CA SER A 261 -13.31 -5.51 -19.45
C SER A 261 -11.98 -5.57 -18.70
N HIS A 262 -11.56 -4.48 -18.06
CA HIS A 262 -10.38 -4.40 -17.18
C HIS A 262 -10.75 -4.36 -15.70
N LEU A 263 -12.05 -4.31 -15.37
CA LEU A 263 -12.54 -4.30 -14.00
C LEU A 263 -12.91 -5.71 -13.55
N ALA A 264 -12.66 -6.03 -12.28
CA ALA A 264 -13.25 -7.16 -11.59
C ALA A 264 -13.81 -6.68 -10.25
N ILE A 265 -14.91 -7.26 -9.81
CA ILE A 265 -15.49 -6.98 -8.49
C ILE A 265 -15.24 -8.18 -7.60
N MET A 266 -14.74 -7.94 -6.39
CA MET A 266 -14.38 -8.98 -5.45
C MET A 266 -14.87 -8.65 -4.04
N GLY A 267 -15.32 -9.66 -3.31
CA GLY A 267 -15.58 -9.55 -1.88
C GLY A 267 -15.71 -10.90 -1.18
N ASP A 268 -15.58 -10.89 0.14
CA ASP A 268 -15.67 -12.05 1.01
C ASP A 268 -16.89 -11.96 1.94
N SER A 269 -17.51 -13.09 2.28
CA SER A 269 -18.64 -13.14 3.22
C SER A 269 -19.79 -12.20 2.80
N ALA A 270 -20.11 -11.18 3.61
CA ALA A 270 -21.02 -10.10 3.27
C ALA A 270 -20.50 -9.24 2.08
N GLY A 271 -19.20 -9.01 1.94
CA GLY A 271 -18.65 -8.42 0.70
C GLY A 271 -18.87 -9.31 -0.53
N GLY A 272 -18.95 -10.63 -0.34
CA GLY A 272 -19.34 -11.59 -1.37
C GLY A 272 -20.81 -11.44 -1.78
N ASP A 273 -21.72 -11.22 -0.81
CA ASP A 273 -23.12 -10.90 -1.08
C ASP A 273 -23.26 -9.60 -1.88
N LEU A 274 -22.51 -8.56 -1.48
CA LEU A 274 -22.52 -7.25 -2.09
C LEU A 274 -21.98 -7.33 -3.51
N THR A 275 -20.98 -8.17 -3.75
CA THR A 275 -20.47 -8.46 -5.09
C THR A 275 -21.58 -9.04 -5.97
N LEU A 276 -22.30 -10.07 -5.51
CA LEU A 276 -23.39 -10.68 -6.29
C LEU A 276 -24.54 -9.69 -6.55
N LEU A 277 -24.97 -8.94 -5.53
CA LEU A 277 -26.02 -7.92 -5.63
C LEU A 277 -25.61 -6.77 -6.57
N THR A 278 -24.34 -6.35 -6.52
CA THR A 278 -23.82 -5.32 -7.42
C THR A 278 -23.86 -5.80 -8.87
N ILE A 279 -23.46 -7.03 -9.16
CA ILE A 279 -23.54 -7.60 -10.51
C ILE A 279 -25.00 -7.69 -10.98
N GLN A 280 -25.93 -8.14 -10.13
CA GLN A 280 -27.37 -8.14 -10.43
C GLN A 280 -27.88 -6.73 -10.76
N ALA A 281 -27.42 -5.74 -10.01
CA ALA A 281 -27.77 -4.35 -10.21
C ALA A 281 -27.19 -3.74 -11.49
N LEU A 282 -25.98 -4.14 -11.91
CA LEU A 282 -25.37 -3.77 -13.20
C LEU A 282 -26.20 -4.32 -14.36
N VAL A 283 -26.58 -5.60 -14.29
CA VAL A 283 -27.43 -6.25 -15.30
C VAL A 283 -28.78 -5.54 -15.41
N ALA A 284 -29.45 -5.30 -14.27
CA ALA A 284 -30.76 -4.63 -14.22
C ALA A 284 -30.72 -3.19 -14.76
N ARG A 285 -29.57 -2.51 -14.66
CA ARG A 285 -29.36 -1.13 -15.15
C ARG A 285 -28.74 -1.09 -16.55
N HIS A 286 -28.54 -2.23 -17.20
CA HIS A 286 -27.90 -2.36 -18.53
C HIS A 286 -26.53 -1.67 -18.61
N LEU A 287 -25.74 -1.76 -17.54
CA LEU A 287 -24.37 -1.21 -17.51
C LEU A 287 -23.37 -2.20 -18.12
N PRO A 288 -22.23 -1.72 -18.67
CA PRO A 288 -21.15 -2.59 -19.11
C PRO A 288 -20.72 -3.54 -17.99
N MET A 289 -20.52 -4.82 -18.32
CA MET A 289 -20.17 -5.84 -17.33
C MET A 289 -18.66 -5.85 -17.05
N PRO A 290 -18.24 -6.05 -15.78
CA PRO A 290 -16.84 -6.27 -15.47
C PRO A 290 -16.36 -7.58 -16.11
N ARG A 291 -15.04 -7.75 -16.21
CA ARG A 291 -14.42 -8.98 -16.72
C ARG A 291 -14.80 -10.21 -15.90
N ALA A 292 -14.88 -10.05 -14.59
CA ALA A 292 -15.14 -11.14 -13.65
C ALA A 292 -15.78 -10.63 -12.35
N ALA A 293 -16.44 -11.55 -11.65
CA ALA A 293 -16.83 -11.41 -10.26
C ALA A 293 -16.14 -12.51 -9.43
N VAL A 294 -15.65 -12.14 -8.25
CA VAL A 294 -14.91 -13.05 -7.37
C VAL A 294 -15.56 -13.01 -5.99
N THR A 295 -16.03 -14.15 -5.50
CA THR A 295 -16.64 -14.23 -4.16
C THR A 295 -15.92 -15.26 -3.30
N LEU A 296 -15.51 -14.86 -2.10
CA LEU A 296 -15.00 -15.79 -1.10
C LEU A 296 -16.10 -16.05 -0.08
N SER A 297 -16.63 -17.27 0.00
CA SER A 297 -17.66 -17.63 1.00
C SER A 297 -18.87 -16.69 1.04
N PRO A 298 -19.55 -16.42 -0.09
CA PRO A 298 -20.62 -15.42 -0.15
C PRO A 298 -21.83 -15.81 0.72
N TRP A 299 -22.37 -14.84 1.47
CA TRP A 299 -23.60 -15.02 2.22
C TRP A 299 -24.82 -14.71 1.35
N ALA A 300 -25.44 -15.74 0.75
CA ALA A 300 -26.40 -15.52 -0.33
C ALA A 300 -27.88 -15.67 0.08
N ASP A 301 -28.16 -16.27 1.25
CA ASP A 301 -29.51 -16.59 1.73
C ASP A 301 -29.79 -16.01 3.13
N PHE A 302 -30.52 -14.91 3.24
CA PHE A 302 -30.93 -14.37 4.54
C PHE A 302 -32.16 -15.07 5.13
N SER A 303 -32.81 -15.97 4.38
CA SER A 303 -33.88 -16.83 4.93
C SER A 303 -33.32 -17.98 5.75
N THR A 304 -32.01 -18.22 5.69
CA THR A 304 -31.30 -19.28 6.41
C THR A 304 -31.90 -20.67 6.16
N SER A 305 -32.33 -20.91 4.92
CA SER A 305 -33.12 -22.11 4.57
C SER A 305 -32.25 -23.34 4.28
N GLY A 306 -30.92 -23.18 4.18
CA GLY A 306 -29.97 -24.29 4.02
C GLY A 306 -29.86 -25.17 5.26
N GLU A 307 -29.70 -26.48 5.06
CA GLU A 307 -29.46 -27.44 6.14
C GLU A 307 -28.09 -27.23 6.81
N SER A 308 -27.12 -26.65 6.07
CA SER A 308 -25.79 -26.30 6.57
C SER A 308 -25.82 -25.39 7.80
N TYR A 309 -26.84 -24.53 7.95
CA TYR A 309 -27.03 -23.71 9.16
C TYR A 309 -27.23 -24.53 10.43
N THR A 310 -27.68 -25.78 10.30
CA THR A 310 -27.82 -26.72 11.42
C THR A 310 -26.68 -27.74 11.42
N ARG A 311 -26.35 -28.32 10.26
CA ARG A 311 -25.32 -29.35 10.12
C ARG A 311 -23.92 -28.86 10.48
N ASN A 312 -23.56 -27.65 10.05
CA ASN A 312 -22.22 -27.08 10.22
C ASN A 312 -22.15 -26.09 11.40
N ARG A 313 -23.19 -26.06 12.25
CA ARG A 313 -23.29 -25.17 13.42
C ARG A 313 -22.07 -25.16 14.33
N PHE A 314 -21.39 -26.30 14.45
CA PHE A 314 -20.22 -26.47 15.34
C PHE A 314 -18.90 -26.65 14.58
N THR A 315 -18.91 -26.53 13.25
CA THR A 315 -17.72 -26.70 12.40
C THR A 315 -17.22 -25.39 11.83
N ASP A 316 -18.07 -24.36 11.76
CA ASP A 316 -17.65 -23.02 11.36
C ASP A 316 -16.96 -22.31 12.53
N LEU A 317 -15.69 -21.96 12.33
CA LEU A 317 -14.83 -21.32 13.34
C LEU A 317 -14.93 -19.79 13.34
N MET A 318 -15.55 -19.19 12.32
CA MET A 318 -15.71 -17.72 12.22
C MET A 318 -17.15 -17.29 12.41
N ILE A 319 -18.10 -17.99 11.80
CA ILE A 319 -19.52 -17.65 11.89
C ILE A 319 -20.17 -18.53 12.94
N LEU A 320 -20.65 -17.91 14.01
CA LEU A 320 -21.49 -18.57 14.99
C LEU A 320 -22.93 -18.62 14.48
N ALA A 321 -23.56 -19.80 14.49
CA ALA A 321 -24.97 -19.92 14.07
C ALA A 321 -25.89 -19.01 14.90
N GLU A 322 -25.54 -18.77 16.15
CA GLU A 322 -26.25 -17.89 17.08
C GLU A 322 -26.15 -16.41 16.69
N SER A 323 -25.12 -15.99 15.95
CA SER A 323 -24.95 -14.59 15.53
C SER A 323 -25.61 -14.25 14.20
N ILE A 324 -26.06 -15.25 13.42
CA ILE A 324 -26.71 -15.02 12.11
C ILE A 324 -27.94 -14.12 12.21
N ALA A 325 -28.82 -14.36 13.18
CA ALA A 325 -30.01 -13.52 13.35
C ALA A 325 -29.64 -12.05 13.62
N TRP A 326 -28.60 -11.81 14.41
CA TRP A 326 -28.04 -10.49 14.67
C TRP A 326 -27.45 -9.89 13.39
N GLY A 327 -26.67 -10.66 12.62
CA GLY A 327 -26.09 -10.22 11.35
C GLY A 327 -27.16 -9.76 10.36
N ILE A 328 -28.26 -10.51 10.23
CA ILE A 328 -29.34 -10.15 9.30
C ILE A 328 -30.05 -8.87 9.76
N GLN A 329 -30.30 -8.72 11.06
CA GLN A 329 -30.90 -7.50 11.61
C GLN A 329 -30.05 -6.27 11.32
N HIS A 330 -28.72 -6.43 11.34
CA HIS A 330 -27.82 -5.37 10.95
C HIS A 330 -27.99 -5.15 9.46
N VAL A 331 -27.62 -6.11 8.60
CA VAL A 331 -27.51 -5.91 7.14
C VAL A 331 -28.80 -5.35 6.50
N LEU A 332 -29.97 -5.69 7.06
CA LEU A 332 -31.29 -5.19 6.60
C LEU A 332 -31.79 -3.93 7.34
N GLY A 333 -31.07 -3.48 8.37
CA GLY A 333 -31.30 -2.25 9.09
C GLY A 333 -32.52 -2.25 10.01
N SER A 334 -32.94 -1.04 10.42
CA SER A 334 -34.05 -0.82 11.35
C SER A 334 -35.39 -1.39 10.85
N ASN A 335 -35.57 -1.51 9.53
CA ASN A 335 -36.77 -2.05 8.90
C ASN A 335 -36.68 -3.57 8.62
N HIS A 336 -35.66 -4.28 9.11
CA HIS A 336 -35.44 -5.71 8.82
C HIS A 336 -36.65 -6.62 9.04
N ALA A 337 -37.55 -6.27 9.98
CA ALA A 337 -38.74 -7.05 10.30
C ALA A 337 -39.83 -6.97 9.20
N GLN A 338 -39.74 -5.97 8.32
CA GLN A 338 -40.67 -5.73 7.21
C GLN A 338 -40.12 -6.24 5.87
N ILE A 339 -38.84 -6.65 5.83
CA ILE A 339 -38.15 -7.10 4.63
C ILE A 339 -38.23 -8.62 4.56
N ALA A 340 -38.74 -9.14 3.45
CA ALA A 340 -38.76 -10.57 3.20
C ALA A 340 -37.33 -11.10 3.08
N ARG A 341 -37.03 -12.17 3.80
CA ARG A 341 -35.67 -12.73 3.90
C ARG A 341 -35.19 -13.40 2.61
N ASP A 342 -36.11 -13.66 1.70
CA ASP A 342 -35.90 -14.20 0.36
C ASP A 342 -36.09 -13.14 -0.74
N ASP A 343 -36.15 -11.85 -0.36
CA ASP A 343 -36.22 -10.76 -1.32
C ASP A 343 -34.91 -10.70 -2.15
N PRO A 344 -34.97 -10.81 -3.49
CA PRO A 344 -33.79 -10.79 -4.36
C PRO A 344 -33.01 -9.47 -4.32
N LEU A 345 -33.57 -8.38 -3.78
CA LEU A 345 -32.84 -7.13 -3.57
C LEU A 345 -31.86 -7.19 -2.39
N HIS A 346 -32.00 -8.18 -1.52
CA HIS A 346 -31.19 -8.33 -0.32
C HIS A 346 -30.48 -9.69 -0.26
N SER A 347 -31.14 -10.76 -0.72
CA SER A 347 -30.57 -12.11 -0.74
C SER A 347 -30.29 -12.56 -2.17
N PRO A 348 -29.02 -12.45 -2.63
CA PRO A 348 -28.68 -12.61 -4.04
C PRO A 348 -29.02 -13.99 -4.61
N LEU A 349 -29.12 -15.02 -3.76
CA LEU A 349 -29.55 -16.36 -4.16
C LEU A 349 -30.92 -16.38 -4.83
N TYR A 350 -31.84 -15.49 -4.44
CA TYR A 350 -33.18 -15.42 -5.02
C TYR A 350 -33.24 -14.56 -6.28
N GLY A 351 -32.24 -13.70 -6.53
CA GLY A 351 -32.11 -12.92 -7.76
C GLY A 351 -31.68 -13.74 -8.98
N SER A 352 -31.70 -13.14 -10.18
CA SER A 352 -31.22 -13.81 -11.40
C SER A 352 -29.71 -13.64 -11.55
N PHE A 353 -29.06 -14.68 -12.06
CA PHE A 353 -27.65 -14.71 -12.47
C PHE A 353 -27.45 -14.58 -13.99
N LYS A 354 -28.53 -14.50 -14.79
CA LYS A 354 -28.45 -14.25 -16.24
C LYS A 354 -27.67 -12.98 -16.55
N GLY A 355 -26.73 -13.08 -17.47
CA GLY A 355 -25.90 -11.95 -17.89
C GLY A 355 -24.72 -11.65 -16.96
N PHE A 356 -24.49 -12.48 -15.94
CA PHE A 356 -23.27 -12.39 -15.12
C PHE A 356 -22.00 -12.58 -15.97
N PRO A 357 -20.88 -11.97 -15.55
CA PRO A 357 -19.57 -12.26 -16.13
C PRO A 357 -19.07 -13.62 -15.61
N SER A 358 -17.86 -14.04 -16.01
CA SER A 358 -17.23 -15.20 -15.37
C SER A 358 -17.17 -15.02 -13.86
N LEU A 359 -17.62 -16.02 -13.12
CA LEU A 359 -17.78 -15.99 -11.67
C LEU A 359 -16.82 -17.00 -11.03
N TYR A 360 -15.90 -16.52 -10.21
CA TYR A 360 -15.05 -17.35 -9.39
C TYR A 360 -15.59 -17.40 -7.96
N ILE A 361 -15.76 -18.60 -7.43
CA ILE A 361 -16.25 -18.84 -6.07
C ILE A 361 -15.25 -19.73 -5.35
N THR A 362 -14.82 -19.32 -4.16
CA THR A 362 -14.06 -20.19 -3.25
C THR A 362 -14.71 -20.27 -1.89
N VAL A 363 -14.79 -21.47 -1.36
CA VAL A 363 -15.58 -21.81 -0.17
C VAL A 363 -15.00 -23.01 0.56
N GLY A 364 -15.22 -23.08 1.86
CA GLY A 364 -14.98 -24.24 2.70
C GLY A 364 -16.27 -25.04 2.93
N ILE A 365 -16.15 -26.36 3.10
CA ILE A 365 -17.31 -27.21 3.45
C ILE A 365 -17.57 -27.31 4.96
N ALA A 366 -16.71 -26.72 5.80
CA ALA A 366 -16.99 -26.62 7.24
C ALA A 366 -17.87 -25.41 7.58
N GLU A 367 -18.23 -24.60 6.57
CA GLU A 367 -18.94 -23.34 6.72
C GLU A 367 -20.42 -23.49 7.02
N LEU A 368 -20.96 -22.58 7.81
CA LEU A 368 -22.40 -22.44 8.00
C LEU A 368 -23.13 -22.15 6.68
N LEU A 369 -22.47 -21.41 5.78
CA LEU A 369 -22.97 -20.96 4.48
C LEU A 369 -22.79 -21.97 3.35
N GLU A 370 -22.51 -23.24 3.67
CA GLU A 370 -22.21 -24.25 2.64
C GLU A 370 -23.35 -24.41 1.62
N ASP A 371 -24.60 -24.50 2.08
CA ASP A 371 -25.72 -24.71 1.17
C ASP A 371 -26.06 -23.45 0.36
N ASP A 372 -25.72 -22.26 0.85
CA ASP A 372 -25.88 -21.00 0.12
C ASP A 372 -25.06 -21.03 -1.16
N PHE A 373 -23.75 -21.30 -1.06
CA PHE A 373 -22.89 -21.31 -2.25
C PHE A 373 -23.27 -22.44 -3.21
N ARG A 374 -23.66 -23.62 -2.69
CA ARG A 374 -24.08 -24.75 -3.54
C ARG A 374 -25.28 -24.35 -4.39
N ARG A 375 -26.28 -23.73 -3.77
CA ARG A 375 -27.48 -23.26 -4.47
C ARG A 375 -27.19 -22.10 -5.42
N VAL A 376 -26.27 -21.20 -5.07
CA VAL A 376 -25.79 -20.13 -5.99
C VAL A 376 -25.14 -20.75 -7.22
N VAL A 377 -24.21 -21.69 -7.05
CA VAL A 377 -23.51 -22.36 -8.15
C VAL A 377 -24.49 -23.10 -9.05
N ASP A 378 -25.42 -23.86 -8.48
CA ASP A 378 -26.40 -24.63 -9.24
C ASP A 378 -27.31 -23.70 -10.06
N LYS A 379 -27.81 -22.63 -9.44
CA LYS A 379 -28.67 -21.65 -10.12
C LYS A 379 -27.92 -20.87 -11.19
N ALA A 380 -26.70 -20.39 -10.91
CA ALA A 380 -25.90 -19.65 -11.86
C ALA A 380 -25.46 -20.53 -13.06
N ARG A 381 -25.14 -21.81 -12.84
CA ARG A 381 -24.90 -22.77 -13.94
C ARG A 381 -26.15 -23.00 -14.79
N ALA A 382 -27.32 -23.14 -14.16
CA ALA A 382 -28.59 -23.26 -14.87
C ALA A 382 -28.92 -22.01 -15.71
N GLU A 383 -28.39 -20.85 -15.31
CA GLU A 383 -28.50 -19.58 -16.04
C GLU A 383 -27.29 -19.29 -16.97
N ALA A 384 -26.51 -20.33 -17.29
CA ALA A 384 -25.40 -20.32 -18.25
C ALA A 384 -24.24 -19.39 -17.91
N VAL A 385 -23.99 -19.16 -16.62
CA VAL A 385 -22.80 -18.43 -16.14
C VAL A 385 -21.57 -19.33 -16.21
N ASP A 386 -20.45 -18.79 -16.68
CA ASP A 386 -19.14 -19.44 -16.62
C ASP A 386 -18.61 -19.39 -15.18
N ILE A 387 -18.62 -20.52 -14.48
CA ILE A 387 -18.27 -20.60 -13.07
C ILE A 387 -17.03 -21.46 -12.85
N THR A 388 -16.04 -20.88 -12.17
CA THR A 388 -14.96 -21.62 -11.52
C THR A 388 -15.27 -21.73 -10.03
N LEU A 389 -15.37 -22.96 -9.51
CA LEU A 389 -15.64 -23.23 -8.10
C LEU A 389 -14.44 -23.96 -7.49
N GLU A 390 -13.89 -23.40 -6.42
CA GLU A 390 -12.86 -24.02 -5.59
C GLU A 390 -13.45 -24.36 -4.22
N VAL A 391 -13.36 -25.65 -3.84
CA VAL A 391 -13.96 -26.15 -2.61
C VAL A 391 -12.87 -26.67 -1.68
N GLY A 392 -12.67 -25.98 -0.57
CA GLY A 392 -11.82 -26.36 0.53
C GLY A 392 -12.42 -27.47 1.39
N GLN A 393 -11.84 -28.67 1.35
CA GLN A 393 -12.24 -29.77 2.22
C GLN A 393 -11.86 -29.46 3.68
N ASN A 394 -12.83 -29.48 4.59
CA ASN A 394 -12.66 -29.14 6.01
C ASN A 394 -12.09 -27.74 6.27
N LEU A 395 -12.12 -26.84 5.29
CA LEU A 395 -11.66 -25.46 5.46
C LEU A 395 -12.79 -24.59 6.02
N MET A 396 -12.40 -23.61 6.81
CA MET A 396 -13.29 -22.65 7.47
C MET A 396 -13.76 -21.53 6.51
N HIS A 397 -14.70 -20.73 7.00
CA HIS A 397 -15.19 -19.54 6.32
C HIS A 397 -14.04 -18.63 5.90
N VAL A 398 -14.03 -18.17 4.64
CA VAL A 398 -13.03 -17.24 4.10
C VAL A 398 -11.58 -17.75 4.26
N HIS A 399 -11.37 -19.06 4.18
CA HIS A 399 -10.05 -19.69 4.34
C HIS A 399 -8.88 -19.07 3.52
N PRO A 400 -9.07 -18.48 2.31
CA PRO A 400 -7.94 -17.88 1.59
C PRO A 400 -7.27 -16.73 2.33
N LEU A 401 -7.98 -16.01 3.21
CA LEU A 401 -7.41 -14.92 4.01
C LEU A 401 -6.47 -15.42 5.12
N PHE A 402 -6.53 -16.70 5.46
CA PHE A 402 -5.75 -17.30 6.55
C PHE A 402 -4.52 -18.06 6.07
N PHE A 403 -4.19 -17.98 4.77
CA PHE A 403 -3.02 -18.64 4.18
C PHE A 403 -1.71 -18.43 4.97
N PRO A 404 -1.38 -17.24 5.53
CA PRO A 404 -0.16 -17.04 6.32
C PRO A 404 -0.09 -17.85 7.62
N PHE A 405 -1.21 -18.36 8.12
CA PHE A 405 -1.29 -19.11 9.39
C PHE A 405 -1.31 -20.63 9.19
N PHE A 406 -1.39 -21.10 7.94
CA PHE A 406 -1.44 -22.52 7.58
C PHE A 406 -0.15 -23.02 6.90
N SER A 407 0.92 -22.21 6.89
CA SER A 407 2.24 -22.54 6.32
C SER A 407 3.18 -23.22 7.30
#